data_AF-A0A6P0U4V9-F1
#
_entry.id   AF-A0A6P0U4V9-F1
#
_cell.length_a   1.000
_cell.length_b   1.000
_cell.length_c   1.000
_cell.angle_alpha   90.00
_cell.angle_beta   90.00
_cell.angle_gamma   90.00
#
_symmetry.space_group_name_H-M   'P 1'
#
loop_
_entity.id
_entity.type
_entity.pdbx_description
1 polymer ?
#
loop_
_entity_poly.entity_id
_entity_poly.type
_entity_poly.pdbx_seq_one_letter_code
_entity_poly.pdbx_strand_id
1 'polypeptide(L)'
;MTRDADESFDNASKSIEGSIIQHKLNQVENLKIEKFILPDNSSPGMLEDLCLKSIHTDEISCIEDFFQCIEKSTGRKSKEISKAKIHAWLSTQEHPDKRLGEAAKAGYIDWDNETFKELKKFIKNL
;
A
#
# COMPACT_ATOMS: atom_id res chain seq x y z
N MET A 1 3.36 -11.46 8.78
CA MET A 1 3.10 -10.04 9.10
C MET A 1 3.26 -9.19 7.86
N THR A 2 2.45 -8.15 7.70
CA THR A 2 2.61 -7.14 6.63
C THR A 2 2.93 -5.78 7.26
N ARG A 3 3.76 -4.96 6.62
CA ARG A 3 4.12 -3.62 7.10
C ARG A 3 4.45 -2.69 5.93
N ASP A 4 4.10 -1.41 6.01
CA ASP A 4 4.57 -0.43 5.03
C ASP A 4 6.08 -0.16 5.18
N ALA A 5 6.77 0.04 4.06
CA ALA A 5 8.15 0.53 4.08
C ALA A 5 8.22 2.03 4.42
N ASP A 6 7.12 2.77 4.25
CA ASP A 6 7.08 4.22 4.33
C ASP A 6 8.18 4.82 3.43
N GLU A 7 9.17 5.48 4.03
CA GLU A 7 10.30 6.08 3.34
C GLU A 7 11.49 5.12 3.14
N SER A 8 11.54 3.98 3.86
CA SER A 8 12.70 3.09 3.85
C SER A 8 12.38 1.64 4.22
N PHE A 9 12.54 0.75 3.25
CA PHE A 9 12.46 -0.70 3.45
C PHE A 9 13.41 -1.18 4.55
N ASP A 10 14.67 -0.74 4.54
CA ASP A 10 15.68 -1.18 5.51
C ASP A 10 15.30 -0.80 6.94
N ASN A 11 14.76 0.41 7.14
CA ASN A 11 14.32 0.85 8.45
C ASN A 11 13.10 0.06 8.94
N ALA A 12 12.12 -0.19 8.06
CA ALA A 12 10.96 -1.03 8.39
C ALA A 12 11.39 -2.47 8.72
N SER A 13 12.34 -3.03 7.96
CA SER A 13 12.89 -4.37 8.19
C SER A 13 13.61 -4.48 9.52
N LYS A 14 14.50 -3.53 9.83
CA LYS A 14 15.19 -3.45 11.13
C LYS A 14 14.22 -3.28 12.29
N SER A 15 13.15 -2.51 12.13
CA SER A 15 12.12 -2.34 13.16
C SER A 15 11.41 -3.67 13.49
N ILE A 16 11.07 -4.45 12.47
CA ILE A 16 10.49 -5.78 12.64
C ILE A 16 11.49 -6.72 13.34
N GLU A 17 12.72 -6.79 12.86
CA GLU A 17 13.76 -7.65 13.42
C GLU A 17 14.07 -7.30 14.87
N GLY A 18 14.17 -6.01 15.19
CA GLY A 18 14.32 -5.50 16.54
C GLY A 18 13.19 -5.96 17.45
N SER A 19 11.93 -5.90 16.99
CA SER A 19 10.77 -6.34 17.77
C SER A 19 10.77 -7.86 18.02
N ILE A 20 11.16 -8.65 17.01
CA ILE A 20 11.27 -10.11 17.12
C ILE A 20 12.29 -10.48 18.20
N ILE A 21 13.46 -9.82 18.20
CA ILE A 21 14.54 -10.07 19.17
C ILE A 21 14.13 -9.59 20.56
N GLN A 22 13.59 -8.36 20.66
CA GLN A 22 13.18 -7.75 21.92
C GLN A 22 12.16 -8.61 22.68
N HIS A 23 11.21 -9.20 21.96
CA HIS A 23 10.18 -10.06 22.54
C HIS A 23 10.54 -11.54 22.54
N LYS A 24 11.78 -11.90 22.20
CA LYS A 24 12.29 -13.27 22.14
C LYS A 24 11.43 -14.20 21.28
N LEU A 25 10.75 -13.66 20.27
CA LEU A 25 9.89 -14.44 19.39
C LEU A 25 10.72 -15.42 18.53
N ASN A 26 11.98 -15.08 18.27
CA ASN A 26 12.95 -15.98 17.63
C ASN A 26 13.36 -17.18 18.50
N GLN A 27 12.97 -17.23 19.78
CA GLN A 27 13.26 -18.33 20.70
C GLN A 27 12.05 -19.25 20.93
N VAL A 28 10.89 -18.92 20.37
CA VAL A 28 9.68 -19.73 20.52
C VAL A 28 9.75 -20.93 19.58
N GLU A 29 9.77 -22.13 20.15
CA GLU A 29 9.75 -23.36 19.36
C GLU A 29 8.49 -23.45 18.49
N ASN A 30 8.67 -23.92 17.26
CA ASN A 30 7.60 -24.08 16.25
C ASN A 30 6.88 -22.79 15.83
N LEU A 31 7.41 -21.60 16.17
CA LEU A 31 6.87 -20.33 15.67
C LEU A 31 7.55 -19.95 14.35
N LYS A 32 6.78 -20.00 13.25
CA LYS A 32 7.22 -19.48 11.95
C LYS A 32 6.78 -18.01 11.82
N ILE A 33 7.74 -17.11 11.60
CA ILE A 33 7.48 -15.69 11.37
C ILE A 33 7.89 -15.33 9.96
N GLU A 34 6.90 -15.10 9.09
CA GLU A 34 7.15 -14.50 7.78
C GLU A 34 6.76 -13.01 7.77
N LYS A 35 7.51 -12.20 7.03
CA LYS A 35 7.26 -10.77 6.85
C LYS A 35 7.12 -10.42 5.36
N PHE A 36 6.22 -9.50 5.08
CA PHE A 36 6.13 -8.80 3.80
C PHE A 36 6.12 -7.31 4.07
N ILE A 37 7.10 -6.61 3.54
CA ILE A 37 7.20 -5.16 3.63
C ILE A 37 6.71 -4.59 2.30
N LEU A 38 5.66 -3.78 2.34
CA LEU A 38 5.06 -3.18 1.17
C LEU A 38 6.00 -2.13 0.55
N PRO A 39 5.89 -1.88 -0.76
CA PRO A 39 4.93 -2.52 -1.68
C PRO A 39 5.39 -3.90 -2.17
N ASP A 40 6.70 -4.21 -2.15
CA ASP A 40 7.28 -5.31 -2.92
C ASP A 40 8.48 -6.03 -2.26
N ASN A 41 8.67 -5.90 -0.94
CA ASN A 41 9.83 -6.39 -0.18
C ASN A 41 11.20 -5.79 -0.59
N SER A 42 11.22 -4.61 -1.22
CA SER A 42 12.49 -3.97 -1.59
C SER A 42 12.43 -2.44 -1.61
N SER A 43 11.35 -1.90 -2.15
CA SER A 43 11.18 -0.49 -2.40
C SER A 43 10.59 0.23 -1.18
N PRO A 44 10.82 1.55 -1.03
CA PRO A 44 9.98 2.37 -0.19
C PRO A 44 8.53 2.38 -0.72
N GLY A 45 7.58 2.73 0.16
CA GLY A 45 6.17 2.84 -0.16
C GLY A 45 5.24 2.11 0.81
N MET A 46 3.96 2.18 0.49
CA MET A 46 2.86 1.69 1.31
C MET A 46 1.87 0.85 0.49
N LEU A 47 0.86 0.28 1.15
CA LEU A 47 -0.23 -0.44 0.48
C LEU A 47 -0.88 0.39 -0.64
N GLU A 48 -1.08 1.68 -0.42
CA GLU A 48 -1.70 2.58 -1.38
C GLU A 48 -0.87 2.72 -2.66
N ASP A 49 0.46 2.71 -2.58
CA ASP A 49 1.32 2.72 -3.78
C ASP A 49 1.11 1.44 -4.60
N LEU A 50 0.99 0.30 -3.93
CA LEU A 50 0.72 -0.98 -4.58
C LEU A 50 -0.66 -0.99 -5.25
N CYS A 51 -1.69 -0.48 -4.58
CA CYS A 51 -3.02 -0.37 -5.16
C CYS A 51 -3.06 0.62 -6.34
N LEU A 52 -2.39 1.78 -6.25
CA LEU A 52 -2.31 2.75 -7.34
C LEU A 52 -1.71 2.16 -8.61
N LYS A 53 -0.70 1.29 -8.48
CA LYS A 53 -0.08 0.58 -9.62
C LYS A 53 -1.06 -0.34 -10.38
N SER A 54 -2.17 -0.74 -9.76
CA SER A 54 -3.18 -1.59 -10.40
C SER A 54 -4.28 -0.83 -11.14
N ILE A 55 -4.39 0.48 -10.92
CA ILE A 55 -5.43 1.33 -11.51
C ILE A 55 -5.00 1.76 -12.92
N HIS A 56 -5.97 1.91 -13.82
CA HIS A 56 -5.71 2.30 -15.20
C HIS A 56 -4.99 3.66 -15.28
N THR A 57 -4.00 3.78 -16.18
CA THR A 57 -3.16 4.98 -16.28
C THR A 57 -3.95 6.25 -16.57
N ASP A 58 -5.01 6.15 -17.36
CA ASP A 58 -5.89 7.30 -17.68
C ASP A 58 -6.60 7.84 -16.43
N GLU A 59 -7.09 6.95 -15.55
CA GLU A 59 -7.71 7.34 -14.29
C GLU A 59 -6.68 8.02 -13.37
N ILE A 60 -5.48 7.45 -13.28
CA ILE A 60 -4.38 8.04 -12.49
C ILE A 60 -4.02 9.43 -13.01
N SER A 61 -3.97 9.63 -14.33
CA SER A 61 -3.72 10.95 -14.93
C SER A 61 -4.79 11.97 -14.51
N CYS A 62 -6.07 11.61 -14.53
CA CYS A 62 -7.14 12.50 -14.08
C CYS A 62 -6.98 12.89 -12.60
N ILE A 63 -6.57 11.95 -11.75
CA ILE A 63 -6.31 12.22 -10.34
C ILE A 63 -5.08 13.13 -10.17
N GLU A 64 -4.03 12.94 -10.95
CA GLU A 64 -2.84 13.80 -10.93
C GLU A 64 -3.16 15.23 -11.35
N ASP A 65 -3.96 15.41 -12.40
CA ASP A 65 -4.43 16.72 -12.84
C ASP A 65 -5.28 17.40 -11.77
N PHE A 66 -6.15 16.65 -11.07
CA PHE A 66 -6.92 17.15 -9.93
C PHE A 66 -6.00 17.68 -8.82
N PHE A 67 -4.99 16.91 -8.40
CA PHE A 67 -4.05 17.36 -7.37
C PHE A 67 -3.21 18.56 -7.83
N GLN A 68 -2.79 18.57 -9.10
CA GLN A 68 -2.05 19.70 -9.66
C GLN A 68 -2.89 20.98 -9.68
N CYS A 69 -4.19 20.87 -9.99
CA CYS A 69 -5.12 21.99 -9.95
C CYS A 69 -5.26 22.55 -8.52
N ILE A 70 -5.50 21.68 -7.53
CA ILE A 70 -5.64 22.10 -6.12
C ILE A 70 -4.35 22.76 -5.59
N GLU A 71 -3.18 22.21 -5.92
CA GLU A 71 -1.89 22.78 -5.53
C GLU A 71 -1.69 24.18 -6.16
N LYS A 72 -1.95 24.32 -7.46
CA LYS A 72 -1.84 25.61 -8.17
C LYS A 72 -2.82 26.66 -7.63
N SER A 73 -4.06 26.27 -7.34
CA SER A 73 -5.10 27.21 -6.91
C SER A 73 -5.03 27.58 -5.43
N THR A 74 -4.52 26.70 -4.57
CA THR A 74 -4.59 26.89 -3.11
C THR A 74 -3.26 26.79 -2.38
N GLY A 75 -2.20 26.36 -3.05
CA GLY A 75 -0.91 26.04 -2.41
C GLY A 75 -0.94 24.82 -1.49
N ARG A 76 -2.10 24.16 -1.34
CA ARG A 76 -2.23 22.98 -0.48
C ARG A 76 -1.68 21.74 -1.16
N LYS A 77 -0.83 21.02 -0.45
CA LYS A 77 -0.27 19.72 -0.84
C LYS A 77 -0.47 18.70 0.26
N SER A 78 -0.82 17.46 -0.11
CA SER A 78 -0.88 16.36 0.86
C SER A 78 0.54 15.96 1.28
N LYS A 79 0.75 15.73 2.57
CA LYS A 79 1.97 15.09 3.08
C LYS A 79 2.02 13.59 2.73
N GLU A 80 0.83 12.98 2.63
CA GLU A 80 0.64 11.56 2.31
C GLU A 80 0.00 11.46 0.92
N ILE A 81 0.81 11.62 -0.13
CA ILE A 81 0.27 11.77 -1.50
C ILE A 81 -0.42 10.50 -1.99
N SER A 82 0.13 9.31 -1.71
CA SER A 82 -0.43 8.03 -2.16
C SER A 82 -1.80 7.76 -1.52
N LYS A 83 -1.95 8.05 -0.22
CA LYS A 83 -3.24 8.00 0.48
C LYS A 83 -4.24 8.96 -0.14
N ALA A 84 -3.82 10.20 -0.40
CA ALA A 84 -4.70 11.20 -0.99
C ALA A 84 -5.15 10.80 -2.41
N LYS A 85 -4.24 10.27 -3.24
CA LYS A 85 -4.54 9.76 -4.58
C LYS A 85 -5.55 8.62 -4.55
N ILE A 86 -5.36 7.62 -3.68
CA ILE A 86 -6.33 6.53 -3.52
C ILE A 86 -7.70 7.07 -3.08
N HIS A 87 -7.77 8.00 -2.13
CA HIS A 87 -9.05 8.57 -1.70
C HIS A 87 -9.74 9.39 -2.79
N ALA A 88 -8.98 10.15 -3.59
CA ALA A 88 -9.54 10.87 -4.74
C ALA A 88 -10.09 9.89 -5.79
N TRP A 89 -9.34 8.84 -6.12
CA TRP A 89 -9.80 7.79 -7.02
C TRP A 89 -11.04 7.04 -6.47
N LEU A 90 -11.07 6.74 -5.17
CA LEU A 90 -12.24 6.12 -4.53
C LEU A 90 -13.48 7.01 -4.64
N SER A 91 -13.32 8.33 -4.56
CA SER A 91 -14.44 9.27 -4.69
C SER A 91 -15.05 9.35 -6.09
N THR A 92 -14.37 8.80 -7.12
CA THR A 92 -14.91 8.74 -8.49
C THR A 92 -15.61 7.41 -8.80
N GLN A 93 -15.57 6.45 -7.87
CA GLN A 93 -16.21 5.15 -8.05
C GLN A 93 -17.73 5.24 -7.87
N GLU A 94 -18.46 4.22 -8.35
CA GLU A 94 -19.93 4.14 -8.24
C GLU A 94 -20.44 4.37 -6.81
N HIS A 95 -19.70 3.84 -5.82
CA HIS A 95 -19.94 4.07 -4.40
C HIS A 95 -18.73 4.78 -3.76
N PRO A 96 -18.74 6.12 -3.66
CA PRO A 96 -17.58 6.92 -3.31
C PRO A 96 -17.21 6.89 -1.81
N ASP A 97 -18.06 6.30 -0.98
CA ASP A 97 -17.90 6.22 0.48
C ASP A 97 -17.08 5.02 0.97
N LYS A 98 -16.72 4.11 0.05
CA LYS A 98 -15.96 2.90 0.40
C LYS A 98 -14.54 3.21 0.83
N ARG A 99 -14.11 2.59 1.93
CA ARG A 99 -12.70 2.52 2.31
C ARG A 99 -11.94 1.57 1.38
N LEU A 100 -10.62 1.70 1.28
CA LEU A 100 -9.80 0.88 0.38
C LEU A 100 -10.06 -0.63 0.55
N GLY A 101 -10.13 -1.13 1.78
CA GLY A 101 -10.44 -2.54 2.07
C GLY A 101 -11.87 -2.98 1.68
N GLU A 102 -12.82 -2.05 1.61
CA GLU A 102 -14.19 -2.31 1.17
C GLU A 102 -14.30 -2.27 -0.36
N ALA A 103 -13.63 -1.30 -1.00
CA ALA A 103 -13.50 -1.20 -2.45
C ALA A 103 -12.81 -2.44 -3.04
N ALA A 104 -11.75 -2.91 -2.37
CA ALA A 104 -11.08 -4.19 -2.61
C ALA A 104 -12.04 -5.39 -2.65
N LYS A 105 -12.97 -5.46 -1.69
CA LYS A 105 -13.98 -6.53 -1.62
C LYS A 105 -15.10 -6.36 -2.65
N ALA A 106 -15.40 -5.10 -3.00
CA ALA A 106 -16.40 -4.75 -4.00
C ALA A 106 -15.90 -4.96 -5.45
N GLY A 107 -14.65 -5.37 -5.64
CA GLY A 107 -14.08 -5.65 -6.97
C GLY A 107 -13.54 -4.42 -7.70
N TYR A 108 -13.37 -3.29 -7.02
CA TYR A 108 -12.80 -2.07 -7.64
C TYR A 108 -11.28 -2.19 -7.87
N ILE A 109 -10.61 -3.06 -7.12
CA ILE A 109 -9.20 -3.36 -7.31
C ILE A 109 -9.08 -4.65 -8.11
N ASP A 110 -8.43 -4.58 -9.26
CA ASP A 110 -8.11 -5.76 -10.07
C ASP A 110 -6.98 -6.55 -9.41
N TRP A 111 -7.38 -7.53 -8.60
CA TRP A 111 -6.42 -8.40 -7.92
C TRP A 111 -5.58 -9.22 -8.89
N ASP A 112 -6.02 -9.47 -10.12
CA ASP A 112 -5.29 -10.25 -11.11
C ASP A 112 -4.20 -9.45 -11.82
N ASN A 113 -4.13 -8.14 -11.59
CA ASN A 113 -3.01 -7.31 -11.98
C ASN A 113 -1.67 -7.86 -11.44
N GLU A 114 -0.65 -7.86 -12.30
CA GLU A 114 0.67 -8.40 -12.01
C GLU A 114 1.38 -7.74 -10.83
N THR A 115 1.01 -6.50 -10.48
CA THR A 115 1.57 -5.78 -9.34
C THR A 115 1.37 -6.54 -8.03
N PHE A 116 0.27 -7.29 -7.89
CA PHE A 116 -0.04 -8.07 -6.69
C PHE A 116 0.64 -9.44 -6.64
N LYS A 117 1.43 -9.82 -7.65
CA LYS A 117 2.02 -11.16 -7.76
C LYS A 117 2.84 -11.56 -6.53
N GLU A 118 3.74 -10.70 -6.08
CA GLU A 118 4.61 -11.00 -4.93
C GLU A 118 3.83 -11.03 -3.62
N LEU A 119 2.85 -10.15 -3.44
CA LEU A 119 1.95 -10.19 -2.28
C LEU A 119 1.09 -11.46 -2.26
N LYS A 120 0.51 -11.85 -3.39
CA LYS A 120 -0.24 -13.11 -3.54
C LYS A 120 0.64 -14.32 -3.23
N LYS A 121 1.89 -14.33 -3.73
CA LYS A 121 2.86 -15.39 -3.47
C LYS A 121 3.18 -15.50 -1.98
N PHE A 122 3.41 -14.37 -1.32
CA PHE A 122 3.62 -14.32 0.13
C PHE A 122 2.45 -14.92 0.89
N ILE A 123 1.22 -14.47 0.62
CA ILE A 123 0.02 -14.94 1.33
C ILE A 123 -0.19 -16.45 1.14
N LYS A 124 0.09 -16.99 -0.05
CA LYS A 124 -0.02 -18.44 -0.33
C LYS A 124 1.03 -19.29 0.38
N ASN A 125 2.13 -18.70 0.83
CA ASN A 125 3.26 -19.40 1.47
C ASN A 125 3.24 -19.29 3.01
N LEU A 126 2.25 -18.60 3.58
CA LEU A 126 2.01 -18.54 5.03
C LEU A 126 1.64 -19.92 5.57
#